data_AF-A0A2D8HST7-F1
#
_entry.id   AF-A0A2D8HST7-F1
#
_cell.length_a   1.000
_cell.length_b   1.000
_cell.length_c   1.000
_cell.angle_alpha   90.00
_cell.angle_beta   90.00
_cell.angle_gamma   90.00
#
_symmetry.space_group_name_H-M   'P 1'
#
loop_
_entity.id
_entity.type
_entity.pdbx_description
1 polymer ?
#
loop_
_entity_poly.entity_id
_entity_poly.type
_entity_poly.pdbx_seq_one_letter_code
_entity_poly.pdbx_strand_id
1 'polypeptide(L)'
;MALTKTQIVDKIEVVDTGSWSMVQVRTATVISEDGTELNRSFHRHVVSPADDWSGESDKVKAICDAVHTSETKAAFEASQANTLGS
;
A
#
# COMPACT_ATOMS: atom_id res chain seq x y z
N MET A 1 -24.90 -9.95 21.89
CA MET A 1 -24.87 -9.35 20.55
C MET A 1 -23.84 -8.22 20.55
N ALA A 2 -22.59 -8.57 20.26
CA ALA A 2 -21.53 -7.58 20.08
C ALA A 2 -21.10 -7.59 18.61
N LEU A 3 -21.32 -6.49 17.92
CA LEU A 3 -20.75 -6.26 16.59
C LEU A 3 -19.33 -5.73 16.75
N THR A 4 -18.35 -6.46 16.22
CA THR A 4 -16.94 -6.05 16.21
C THR A 4 -16.52 -5.67 14.81
N LYS A 5 -15.83 -4.53 14.69
CA LYS A 5 -15.20 -4.06 13.45
C LYS A 5 -13.68 -4.11 13.60
N THR A 6 -13.02 -4.87 12.74
CA THR A 6 -11.56 -4.99 12.72
C THR A 6 -11.02 -4.55 11.38
N GLN A 7 -9.96 -3.74 11.38
CA GLN A 7 -9.22 -3.35 10.18
C GLN A 7 -7.85 -4.00 10.20
N ILE A 8 -7.50 -4.68 9.10
CA ILE A 8 -6.27 -5.45 8.99
C ILE A 8 -5.66 -5.17 7.63
N VAL A 9 -4.38 -4.78 7.60
CA VAL A 9 -3.58 -4.81 6.36
C VAL A 9 -3.30 -6.27 6.05
N ASP A 10 -4.12 -6.86 5.18
CA ASP A 10 -4.12 -8.30 4.92
C ASP A 10 -3.21 -8.72 3.76
N LYS A 11 -2.85 -7.75 2.90
CA LYS A 11 -1.90 -7.95 1.80
C LYS A 11 -1.08 -6.68 1.58
N ILE A 12 0.22 -6.88 1.38
CA ILE A 12 1.17 -5.89 0.86
C ILE A 12 1.93 -6.57 -0.27
N GLU A 13 1.98 -5.95 -1.44
CA GLU A 13 2.60 -6.49 -2.65
C GLU A 13 3.54 -5.45 -3.26
N VAL A 14 4.79 -5.84 -3.50
CA VAL A 14 5.78 -4.99 -4.17
C VAL A 14 5.78 -5.37 -5.64
N VAL A 15 5.40 -4.42 -6.49
CA VAL A 15 5.36 -4.58 -7.95
C VAL A 15 6.56 -3.88 -8.55
N ASP A 16 7.52 -4.66 -9.05
CA ASP A 16 8.66 -4.13 -9.75
C ASP A 16 8.25 -3.60 -11.14
N THR A 17 8.69 -2.39 -11.48
CA THR A 17 8.45 -1.76 -12.78
C THR A 17 9.75 -1.65 -13.59
N GLY A 18 10.79 -2.40 -13.20
CA GLY A 18 12.11 -2.44 -13.81
C GLY A 18 13.13 -1.49 -13.17
N SER A 19 12.78 -0.21 -12.97
CA SER A 19 13.71 0.79 -12.41
C SER A 19 13.25 1.38 -11.07
N TRP A 20 12.01 1.15 -10.69
CA TRP A 20 11.47 1.43 -9.36
C TRP A 20 10.42 0.36 -9.05
N SER A 21 9.83 0.44 -7.86
CA SER A 21 8.73 -0.44 -7.48
C SER A 21 7.53 0.37 -7.02
N MET A 22 6.35 -0.23 -7.09
CA MET A 22 5.10 0.29 -6.54
C MET A 22 4.66 -0.62 -5.40
N VAL A 23 4.26 -0.06 -4.26
CA VAL A 23 3.76 -0.86 -3.12
C VAL A 23 2.24 -0.85 -3.13
N GLN A 24 1.61 -1.99 -3.42
CA GLN A 24 0.16 -2.13 -3.37
C GLN A 24 -0.27 -2.65 -2.00
N VAL A 25 -1.13 -1.90 -1.32
CA VAL A 25 -1.60 -2.22 0.02
C VAL A 25 -3.09 -2.51 -0.03
N ARG A 26 -3.51 -3.59 0.64
CA ARG A 26 -4.92 -3.91 0.86
C ARG A 26 -5.25 -3.94 2.35
N THR A 27 -6.28 -3.19 2.71
CA THR A 27 -6.87 -3.20 4.04
C THR A 27 -8.22 -3.90 3.98
N ALA A 28 -8.34 -5.00 4.70
CA ALA A 28 -9.60 -5.69 4.92
C ALA A 28 -10.30 -5.09 6.15
N THR A 29 -11.55 -4.70 5.99
CA THR A 29 -12.46 -4.37 7.10
C THR A 29 -13.39 -5.55 7.31
N VAL A 30 -13.30 -6.18 8.48
CA VAL A 30 -14.09 -7.36 8.86
C VAL A 30 -15.11 -6.95 9.93
N ILE A 31 -16.38 -7.27 9.69
CA ILE A 31 -17.47 -7.09 10.65
C ILE A 31 -17.90 -8.49 11.12
N SER A 32 -17.89 -8.71 12.43
CA SER A 32 -18.28 -9.98 13.04
C SER A 32 -19.35 -9.78 14.13
N GLU A 33 -20.22 -10.77 14.30
CA GLU A 33 -21.19 -10.86 15.39
C GLU A 33 -20.92 -12.12 16.19
N ASP A 34 -20.66 -11.94 17.49
CA ASP A 34 -20.38 -13.04 18.43
C ASP A 34 -19.30 -14.02 17.90
N GLY A 35 -18.28 -13.47 17.22
CA GLY A 35 -17.15 -14.21 16.64
C GLY A 35 -17.37 -14.73 15.21
N THR A 36 -18.60 -14.69 14.70
CA THR A 36 -18.90 -15.10 13.31
C THR A 36 -18.71 -13.92 12.37
N GLU A 37 -17.87 -14.06 11.35
CA GLU A 37 -17.70 -13.05 10.30
C GLU A 37 -19.00 -12.91 9.49
N LEU A 38 -19.56 -11.69 9.47
CA LEU A 38 -20.76 -11.35 8.71
C LEU A 38 -20.42 -10.73 7.36
N ASN A 39 -19.42 -9.86 7.34
CA ASN A 39 -19.04 -9.12 6.14
C ASN A 39 -17.54 -8.82 6.15
N ARG A 40 -16.97 -8.76 4.94
CA ARG A 40 -15.62 -8.33 4.68
C ARG A 40 -15.58 -7.43 3.45
N SER A 41 -15.08 -6.21 3.63
CA SER A 41 -14.81 -5.27 2.54
C SER A 41 -13.33 -5.00 2.40
N PHE A 42 -12.91 -4.60 1.19
CA PHE A 42 -11.50 -4.38 0.86
C PHE A 42 -11.30 -2.98 0.32
N HIS A 43 -10.38 -2.23 0.93
CA HIS A 43 -9.84 -1.00 0.38
C HIS A 43 -8.43 -1.26 -0.15
N ARG A 44 -8.10 -0.70 -1.32
CA ARG A 44 -6.77 -0.82 -1.92
C ARG A 44 -6.24 0.57 -2.24
N HIS A 45 -4.96 0.78 -1.98
CA HIS A 45 -4.22 1.95 -2.44
C HIS A 45 -2.83 1.51 -2.90
N VAL A 46 -2.16 2.39 -3.63
CA VAL A 46 -0.79 2.19 -4.11
C VAL A 46 0.07 3.29 -3.52
N VAL A 47 1.25 2.95 -3.02
CA VAL A 47 2.28 3.87 -2.57
C VAL A 47 3.42 3.85 -3.59
N SER A 48 3.57 4.96 -4.29
CA SER A 48 4.65 5.22 -5.24
C SER A 48 5.91 5.75 -4.53
N PRO A 49 7.08 5.78 -5.20
CA PRO A 49 8.30 6.32 -4.61
C PRO A 49 8.21 7.81 -4.20
N ALA A 50 7.30 8.58 -4.79
CA ALA A 50 7.12 10.01 -4.49
C ALA A 50 6.07 10.30 -3.40
N ASP A 51 5.30 9.29 -2.96
CA ASP A 51 4.26 9.49 -1.95
C ASP A 51 4.83 9.63 -0.54
N ASP A 52 4.08 10.26 0.37
CA ASP A 52 4.38 10.23 1.80
C ASP A 52 3.66 9.06 2.47
N TRP A 53 4.43 8.13 3.04
CA TRP A 53 3.92 6.97 3.80
C TRP A 53 4.05 7.13 5.32
N SER A 54 4.30 8.34 5.82
CA SER A 54 4.37 8.63 7.27
C SER A 54 3.07 8.28 8.02
N GLY A 55 1.93 8.28 7.33
CA GLY A 55 0.61 7.89 7.86
C GLY A 55 0.32 6.38 7.84
N GLU A 56 1.16 5.57 7.19
CA GLU A 56 0.90 4.15 7.01
C GLU A 56 1.19 3.30 8.26
N SER A 57 0.74 2.04 8.24
CA SER A 57 1.07 1.07 9.28
C SER A 57 2.58 0.75 9.30
N ASP A 58 3.12 0.36 10.46
CA ASP A 58 4.56 0.08 10.62
C ASP A 58 5.09 -0.96 9.62
N LYS A 59 4.27 -1.96 9.27
CA LYS A 59 4.65 -2.96 8.25
C LYS A 59 4.76 -2.37 6.85
N VAL A 60 3.81 -1.50 6.49
CA VAL A 60 3.82 -0.82 5.19
C VAL A 60 5.00 0.14 5.13
N LYS A 61 5.23 0.93 6.19
CA LYS A 61 6.39 1.82 6.32
C LYS A 61 7.71 1.09 6.12
N ALA A 62 7.92 -0.01 6.84
CA ALA A 62 9.16 -0.79 6.73
C ALA A 62 9.40 -1.33 5.31
N ILE A 63 8.34 -1.70 4.58
CA ILE A 63 8.45 -2.15 3.19
C ILE A 63 8.76 -0.96 2.28
N CYS A 64 8.03 0.16 2.42
CA CYS A 64 8.27 1.38 1.65
C CYS A 64 9.70 1.90 1.84
N ASP A 65 10.19 1.96 3.07
CA ASP A 65 11.56 2.39 3.39
C ASP A 65 12.63 1.48 2.75
N ALA A 66 12.33 0.18 2.59
CA ALA A 66 13.24 -0.78 1.96
C ALA A 66 13.27 -0.67 0.43
N VAL A 67 12.15 -0.37 -0.23
CA VAL A 67 12.04 -0.40 -1.70
C VAL A 67 12.13 0.99 -2.35
N HIS A 68 11.69 2.04 -1.66
CA HIS A 68 11.72 3.43 -2.14
C HIS A 68 13.02 4.12 -1.73
N THR A 69 14.13 3.56 -2.21
CA THR A 69 15.48 4.12 -2.05
C THR A 69 15.65 5.42 -2.85
N SER A 70 16.73 6.16 -2.59
CA SER A 70 17.05 7.38 -3.36
C SER A 70 17.18 7.11 -4.86
N GLU A 71 17.70 5.94 -5.25
CA GLU A 71 17.85 5.55 -6.66
C GLU A 71 16.49 5.30 -7.32
N THR A 72 15.61 4.53 -6.68
CA THR A 72 14.27 4.23 -7.22
C THR A 72 13.38 5.47 -7.28
N LYS A 73 13.53 6.40 -6.32
CA LYS A 73 12.88 7.72 -6.36
C LYS A 73 13.32 8.55 -7.58
N ALA A 74 14.63 8.63 -7.84
CA ALA A 74 15.15 9.35 -9.00
C ALA A 74 14.69 8.72 -10.32
N ALA A 75 14.67 7.38 -10.41
CA ALA A 75 14.17 6.68 -11.59
C ALA A 75 12.67 6.93 -11.84
N PHE A 76 11.86 6.97 -10.78
CA PHE A 76 10.45 7.31 -10.87
C PHE A 76 10.25 8.74 -11.37
N GLU A 77 10.92 9.72 -10.81
CA GLU A 77 10.84 11.13 -11.25
C GLU A 77 11.21 11.30 -12.73
N ALA A 78 12.28 10.61 -13.18
CA ALA A 78 12.67 10.61 -14.59
C ALA A 78 11.59 10.01 -15.50
N SER A 79 10.91 8.95 -15.05
CA SER A 79 9.81 8.34 -15.80
C SER A 79 8.60 9.27 -15.96
N GLN A 80 8.26 10.03 -14.92
CA GLN A 80 7.15 10.97 -14.92
C GLN A 80 7.42 12.12 -15.90
N ALA A 81 8.67 12.61 -15.98
CA ALA A 81 9.07 13.62 -16.94
C ALA A 81 8.94 13.12 -18.40
N ASN A 82 9.22 11.85 -18.66
CA ASN A 82 9.10 11.26 -20.01
C ASN A 82 7.63 11.13 -20.45
N THR A 83 6.72 10.78 -19.53
CA THR A 83 5.28 10.65 -19.84
C THR A 83 4.61 11.98 -20.19
N LEU A 84 5.08 13.12 -19.67
CA LEU A 84 4.55 14.43 -20.04
C LEU A 84 5.07 14.97 -21.39
N GLY A 85 6.06 14.31 -22.01
CA GLY A 85 6.69 14.74 -23.26
C GLY A 85 6.18 14.09 -24.55
N SER A 86 5.23 13.14 -24.45
CA SER A 86 4.65 12.39 -25.58
C SER A 86 3.26 12.89 -25.98
#